data_AF-A0A6P0LZ19-F1
#
_entry.id   AF-A0A6P0LZ19-F1
#
_cell.length_a   1.000
_cell.length_b   1.000
_cell.length_c   1.000
_cell.angle_alpha   90.00
_cell.angle_beta   90.00
_cell.angle_gamma   90.00
#
_symmetry.space_group_name_H-M   'P 1'
#
loop_
_entity.id
_entity.type
_entity.pdbx_description
1 polymer ?
#
loop_
_entity_poly.entity_id
_entity_poly.type
_entity_poly.pdbx_seq_one_letter_code
_entity_poly.pdbx_strand_id
1 'polypeptide(L)'
;MTIRKINKFICAILAAALCLSLIACGAQTPNGSQSTAGKGVKVSSASSVSTYALFVSEIINIGLEKVGYKPAAIKQLSIPLAHISVRNGDIDFYSVHWQNIHKKFFLQNGGDQKLEKVGVIIADGLQSYQIDKKTAEQYKLTNLEQLKDPKIAKLFDSDGDGKANLTGCNPGWGCELVIEHQLDAYKLWDTVEHDQGNYDVLLAATLGRYKQGQPILFYSYSPHWSVTVLKPGEDTIRLEVPFISLP
;
A
#
# COMPACT_ATOMS: atom_id res chain seq x y z
N MET A 1 -64.62 17.74 52.53
CA MET A 1 -63.24 17.92 53.01
C MET A 1 -62.46 16.64 52.75
N THR A 2 -62.25 16.26 51.50
CA THR A 2 -61.65 14.97 51.13
C THR A 2 -61.42 15.02 49.63
N ILE A 3 -60.17 14.84 49.18
CA ILE A 3 -59.66 14.53 47.81
C ILE A 3 -58.20 15.03 47.69
N ARG A 4 -57.81 16.13 48.35
CA ARG A 4 -56.44 16.69 48.25
C ARG A 4 -55.35 15.97 49.06
N LYS A 5 -55.71 15.15 50.06
CA LYS A 5 -54.74 14.41 50.90
C LYS A 5 -54.36 13.02 50.36
N ILE A 6 -55.13 12.47 49.42
CA ILE A 6 -54.88 11.11 48.87
C ILE A 6 -53.77 11.14 47.81
N ASN A 7 -53.65 12.22 47.02
CA ASN A 7 -52.60 12.34 45.98
C ASN A 7 -51.18 12.54 46.53
N LYS A 8 -51.00 12.95 47.79
CA LYS A 8 -49.65 13.06 48.38
C LYS A 8 -49.12 11.74 48.93
N PHE A 9 -49.99 10.80 49.29
CA PHE A 9 -49.57 9.48 49.78
C PHE A 9 -49.27 8.49 48.64
N ILE A 10 -49.96 8.59 47.50
CA ILE A 10 -49.72 7.71 46.36
C ILE A 10 -48.40 8.06 45.64
N CYS A 11 -48.02 9.34 45.56
CA CYS A 11 -46.71 9.73 45.02
C CYS A 11 -45.53 9.30 45.92
N ALA A 12 -45.74 9.09 47.22
CA ALA A 12 -44.67 8.64 48.13
C ALA A 12 -44.36 7.14 47.99
N ILE A 13 -45.31 6.31 47.53
CA ILE A 13 -45.11 4.86 47.34
C ILE A 13 -44.46 4.58 45.97
N LEU A 14 -44.69 5.43 44.96
CA LEU A 14 -44.02 5.33 43.65
C LEU A 14 -42.54 5.73 43.66
N ALA A 15 -42.08 6.50 44.66
CA ALA A 15 -40.67 6.87 44.81
C ALA A 15 -39.82 5.80 45.53
N ALA A 16 -40.43 4.86 46.25
CA ALA A 16 -39.70 3.82 46.98
C ALA A 16 -39.43 2.55 46.14
N ALA A 17 -40.14 2.36 45.02
CA ALA A 17 -39.92 1.24 44.10
C ALA A 17 -38.81 1.48 43.06
N LEU A 18 -38.29 2.72 42.95
CA LEU A 18 -37.23 3.07 41.99
C LEU A 18 -35.81 2.99 42.56
N CYS A 19 -35.64 2.72 43.86
CA CYS A 19 -34.32 2.71 44.52
C CYS A 19 -33.74 1.32 44.80
N LEU A 20 -34.38 0.24 44.33
CA LEU A 20 -33.89 -1.14 44.53
C LEU A 20 -33.38 -1.85 43.26
N SER A 21 -33.20 -1.12 42.15
CA SER A 21 -32.60 -1.66 40.92
C SER A 21 -31.13 -1.24 40.70
N LEU A 22 -30.46 -0.64 41.69
CA LEU A 22 -29.08 -0.14 41.58
C LEU A 22 -28.00 -1.04 42.19
N ILE A 23 -28.30 -2.32 42.49
CA ILE A 23 -27.29 -3.29 42.94
C ILE A 23 -27.31 -4.51 42.03
N ALA A 24 -26.89 -4.29 40.79
CA ALA A 24 -26.32 -5.32 39.94
C ALA A 24 -25.21 -4.72 39.07
N CYS A 25 -24.30 -3.97 39.71
CA CYS A 25 -22.92 -3.85 39.23
C CYS A 25 -22.23 -5.21 39.42
N GLY A 26 -22.65 -6.21 38.65
CA GLY A 26 -21.72 -7.21 38.18
C GLY A 26 -20.96 -6.56 37.04
N ALA A 27 -19.71 -6.17 37.28
CA ALA A 27 -18.78 -5.86 36.22
C ALA A 27 -18.67 -7.12 35.34
N GLN A 28 -19.49 -7.19 34.29
CA GLN A 28 -19.16 -7.99 33.14
C GLN A 28 -17.96 -7.28 32.53
N THR A 29 -16.77 -7.70 32.95
CA THR A 29 -15.64 -7.72 32.03
C THR A 29 -16.19 -8.21 30.69
N PRO A 30 -15.94 -7.51 29.57
CA PRO A 30 -16.09 -8.16 28.28
C PRO A 30 -15.14 -9.35 28.37
N ASN A 31 -15.69 -10.53 28.68
CA ASN A 31 -15.01 -11.77 28.38
C ASN A 31 -14.74 -11.63 26.90
N GLY A 32 -13.47 -11.45 26.55
CA GLY A 32 -12.99 -11.60 25.20
C GLY A 32 -13.34 -13.02 24.80
N SER A 33 -14.56 -13.21 24.32
CA SER A 33 -14.93 -14.34 23.49
C SER A 33 -13.94 -14.24 22.35
N GLN A 34 -12.85 -15.01 22.43
CA GLN A 34 -12.02 -15.32 21.29
C GLN A 34 -13.00 -15.82 20.24
N SER A 35 -13.25 -14.97 19.23
CA SER A 35 -14.14 -15.29 18.13
C SER A 35 -13.76 -16.67 17.62
N THR A 36 -14.66 -17.64 17.78
CA THR A 36 -14.48 -19.00 17.28
C THR A 36 -14.83 -19.11 15.79
N ALA A 37 -15.12 -17.97 15.13
CA ALA A 37 -15.60 -17.91 13.76
C ALA A 37 -14.67 -18.62 12.76
N GLY A 38 -13.36 -18.66 13.03
CA GLY A 38 -12.38 -19.32 12.15
C GLY A 38 -12.04 -20.76 12.49
N LYS A 39 -12.57 -21.34 13.58
CA LYS A 39 -12.01 -22.56 14.19
C LYS A 39 -11.91 -23.73 13.20
N GLY A 40 -10.69 -24.02 12.77
CA GLY A 40 -10.37 -25.15 11.89
C GLY A 40 -10.59 -24.89 10.39
N VAL A 41 -11.06 -23.70 10.01
CA VAL A 41 -11.23 -23.29 8.61
C VAL A 41 -9.86 -23.06 8.00
N LYS A 42 -9.57 -23.71 6.87
CA LYS A 42 -8.36 -23.44 6.08
C LYS A 42 -8.55 -22.14 5.32
N VAL A 43 -7.52 -21.31 5.28
CA VAL A 43 -7.50 -20.07 4.50
C VAL A 43 -6.21 -20.01 3.69
N SER A 44 -6.31 -19.57 2.45
CA SER A 44 -5.24 -19.49 1.48
C SER A 44 -5.04 -18.04 1.07
N SER A 45 -3.77 -17.62 0.99
CA SER A 45 -3.41 -16.24 0.71
C SER A 45 -2.43 -16.12 -0.44
N ALA A 46 -2.55 -15.03 -1.18
CA ALA A 46 -1.59 -14.61 -2.19
C ALA A 46 -0.78 -13.39 -1.70
N SER A 47 0.49 -13.37 -2.06
CA SER A 47 1.38 -12.21 -1.98
C SER A 47 1.91 -11.88 -3.38
N SER A 48 2.36 -10.64 -3.58
CA SER A 48 3.26 -10.36 -4.70
C SER A 48 4.66 -10.93 -4.40
N VAL A 49 5.55 -10.88 -5.39
CA VAL A 49 6.92 -11.38 -5.27
C VAL A 49 7.84 -10.49 -4.41
N SER A 50 7.39 -9.31 -3.97
CA SER A 50 8.23 -8.40 -3.18
C SER A 50 8.33 -8.85 -1.72
N THR A 51 9.49 -8.60 -1.11
CA THR A 51 9.75 -8.93 0.31
C THR A 51 8.78 -8.22 1.25
N TYR A 52 8.42 -6.97 0.95
CA TYR A 52 7.41 -6.22 1.70
C TYR A 52 6.04 -6.91 1.67
N ALA A 53 5.60 -7.38 0.50
CA ALA A 53 4.32 -8.05 0.36
C ALA A 53 4.25 -9.36 1.14
N LEU A 54 5.34 -10.14 1.09
CA LEU A 54 5.48 -11.36 1.87
C LEU A 54 5.38 -11.06 3.37
N PHE A 55 6.13 -10.08 3.85
CA PHE A 55 6.12 -9.68 5.25
C PHE A 55 4.71 -9.30 5.75
N VAL A 56 3.99 -8.48 5.00
CA VAL A 56 2.60 -8.10 5.35
C VAL A 56 1.68 -9.32 5.37
N SER A 57 1.82 -10.21 4.39
CA SER A 57 1.02 -11.44 4.30
C SER A 57 1.22 -12.37 5.50
N GLU A 58 2.46 -12.52 5.97
CA GLU A 58 2.77 -13.33 7.16
C GLU A 58 2.14 -12.75 8.42
N ILE A 59 2.15 -11.42 8.58
CA ILE A 59 1.48 -10.77 9.73
C ILE A 59 -0.03 -11.08 9.73
N ILE A 60 -0.68 -11.02 8.55
CA ILE A 60 -2.10 -11.34 8.43
C ILE A 60 -2.33 -12.81 8.78
N ASN A 61 -1.51 -13.74 8.27
CA ASN A 61 -1.62 -15.16 8.59
C ASN A 61 -1.48 -15.42 10.10
N ILE A 62 -0.50 -14.80 10.78
CA ILE A 62 -0.35 -14.90 12.25
C ILE A 62 -1.61 -14.39 12.98
N GLY A 63 -2.21 -13.29 12.49
CA GLY A 63 -3.47 -12.77 13.02
C GLY A 63 -4.63 -13.76 12.85
N LEU A 64 -4.74 -14.38 11.68
CA LEU A 64 -5.76 -15.38 11.35
C LEU A 64 -5.61 -16.64 12.21
N GLU A 65 -4.39 -17.11 12.45
CA GLU A 65 -4.11 -18.23 13.37
C GLU A 65 -4.59 -17.92 14.79
N LYS A 66 -4.33 -16.72 15.30
CA LYS A 66 -4.74 -16.30 16.64
C LYS A 66 -6.25 -16.27 16.84
N VAL A 67 -7.03 -16.15 15.77
CA VAL A 67 -8.51 -16.20 15.80
C VAL A 67 -9.07 -17.54 15.29
N GLY A 68 -8.22 -18.56 15.17
CA GLY A 68 -8.62 -19.97 15.00
C GLY A 68 -8.61 -20.52 13.57
N TYR A 69 -8.23 -19.72 12.56
CA TYR A 69 -8.04 -20.21 11.19
C TYR A 69 -6.77 -21.05 11.07
N LYS A 70 -6.65 -21.78 9.95
CA LYS A 70 -5.47 -22.53 9.55
C LYS A 70 -4.94 -22.01 8.22
N PRO A 71 -4.07 -20.97 8.22
CA PRO A 71 -3.47 -20.49 6.99
C PRO A 71 -2.64 -21.58 6.29
N ALA A 72 -2.79 -21.66 4.98
CA ALA A 72 -1.89 -22.40 4.12
C ALA A 72 -0.63 -21.56 3.84
N ALA A 73 0.40 -22.20 3.30
CA ALA A 73 1.58 -21.49 2.80
C ALA A 73 1.17 -20.42 1.79
N ILE A 74 1.78 -19.23 1.90
CA ILE A 74 1.51 -18.10 1.00
C ILE A 74 1.89 -18.48 -0.42
N LYS A 75 0.98 -18.24 -1.36
CA LYS A 75 1.28 -18.36 -2.79
C LYS A 75 1.81 -17.02 -3.30
N GLN A 76 3.08 -16.97 -3.71
CA GLN A 76 3.61 -15.78 -4.40
C GLN A 76 3.17 -15.80 -5.85
N LEU A 77 2.42 -14.78 -6.26
CA LEU A 77 1.88 -14.65 -7.61
C LEU A 77 2.22 -13.28 -8.19
N SER A 78 2.17 -13.17 -9.52
CA SER A 78 2.11 -11.85 -10.14
C SER A 78 0.81 -11.14 -9.72
N ILE A 79 0.84 -9.80 -9.67
CA ILE A 79 -0.33 -9.00 -9.27
C ILE A 79 -1.58 -9.32 -10.13
N PRO A 80 -1.49 -9.47 -11.47
CA PRO A 80 -2.65 -9.85 -12.27
C PRO A 80 -3.20 -11.22 -11.88
N LEU A 81 -2.32 -12.21 -11.70
CA LEU A 81 -2.72 -13.58 -11.36
C LEU A 81 -3.32 -13.67 -9.95
N ALA A 82 -2.84 -12.87 -9.00
CA ALA A 82 -3.41 -12.79 -7.67
C ALA A 82 -4.87 -12.32 -7.70
N HIS A 83 -5.20 -11.26 -8.47
CA HIS A 83 -6.57 -10.78 -8.60
C HIS A 83 -7.49 -11.80 -9.30
N ILE A 84 -6.99 -12.49 -10.33
CA ILE A 84 -7.74 -13.57 -11.02
C ILE A 84 -8.01 -14.73 -10.05
N SER A 85 -7.01 -15.14 -9.26
CA SER A 85 -7.12 -16.26 -8.33
C SER A 85 -8.14 -15.98 -7.24
N VAL A 86 -8.16 -14.75 -6.70
CA VAL A 86 -9.17 -14.35 -5.69
C VAL A 86 -10.56 -14.31 -6.32
N ARG A 87 -10.69 -13.74 -7.52
CA ARG A 87 -11.98 -13.72 -8.25
C ARG A 87 -12.55 -15.11 -8.47
N ASN A 88 -11.70 -16.06 -8.85
CA ASN A 88 -12.12 -17.43 -9.15
C ASN A 88 -12.38 -18.27 -7.89
N GLY A 89 -11.94 -17.81 -6.72
CA GLY A 89 -12.00 -18.57 -5.47
C GLY A 89 -10.87 -19.61 -5.33
N ASP A 90 -9.81 -19.53 -6.13
CA ASP A 90 -8.63 -20.39 -6.03
C ASP A 90 -7.74 -20.03 -4.82
N ILE A 91 -7.88 -18.78 -4.36
CA ILE A 91 -7.23 -18.17 -3.20
C ILE A 91 -8.26 -17.31 -2.47
N ASP A 92 -8.25 -17.32 -1.13
CA ASP A 92 -9.24 -16.58 -0.35
C ASP A 92 -8.97 -15.07 -0.33
N PHE A 93 -7.70 -14.64 -0.23
CA PHE A 93 -7.37 -13.22 -0.27
C PHE A 93 -5.98 -12.91 -0.86
N TYR A 94 -5.83 -11.68 -1.34
CA TYR A 94 -4.57 -11.07 -1.72
C TYR A 94 -4.24 -9.93 -0.75
N SER A 95 -3.07 -9.97 -0.13
CA SER A 95 -2.72 -9.17 1.06
C SER A 95 -2.31 -7.71 0.77
N VAL A 96 -1.86 -7.41 -0.44
CA VAL A 96 -1.24 -6.12 -0.78
C VAL A 96 -1.87 -5.49 -2.03
N HIS A 97 -3.18 -5.28 -1.95
CA HIS A 97 -3.92 -4.48 -2.93
C HIS A 97 -3.61 -2.98 -2.74
N TRP A 98 -2.89 -2.39 -3.69
CA TRP A 98 -2.68 -0.94 -3.74
C TRP A 98 -3.86 -0.26 -4.44
N GLN A 99 -4.63 0.51 -3.68
CA GLN A 99 -5.93 1.07 -4.08
C GLN A 99 -5.95 1.73 -5.46
N ASN A 100 -4.94 2.56 -5.77
CA ASN A 100 -4.90 3.32 -7.02
C ASN A 100 -4.25 2.51 -8.14
N ILE A 101 -3.03 2.02 -7.93
CA ILE A 101 -2.25 1.38 -9.00
C ILE A 101 -2.73 -0.04 -9.35
N HIS A 102 -3.53 -0.68 -8.48
CA HIS A 102 -4.16 -1.97 -8.78
C HIS A 102 -5.64 -1.84 -9.17
N LYS A 103 -6.17 -0.61 -9.30
CA LYS A 103 -7.59 -0.36 -9.62
C LYS A 103 -8.02 -1.06 -10.91
N LYS A 104 -7.20 -1.02 -11.95
CA LYS A 104 -7.46 -1.69 -13.23
C LYS A 104 -7.63 -3.20 -13.06
N PHE A 105 -6.73 -3.85 -12.33
CA PHE A 105 -6.82 -5.29 -12.05
C PHE A 105 -8.08 -5.64 -11.24
N PHE A 106 -8.45 -4.82 -10.26
CA PHE A 106 -9.68 -5.01 -9.48
C PHE A 106 -10.93 -4.92 -10.35
N LEU A 107 -11.06 -3.86 -11.16
CA LEU A 107 -12.23 -3.63 -12.01
C LEU A 107 -12.37 -4.70 -13.11
N GLN A 108 -11.27 -5.07 -13.77
CA GLN A 108 -11.28 -6.12 -14.80
C GLN A 108 -11.64 -7.51 -14.26
N ASN A 109 -11.52 -7.71 -12.95
CA ASN A 109 -11.89 -8.94 -12.28
C ASN A 109 -13.28 -8.90 -11.60
N GLY A 110 -14.14 -7.99 -12.04
CA GLY A 110 -15.54 -7.89 -11.61
C GLY A 110 -15.78 -6.86 -10.51
N GLY A 111 -14.73 -6.16 -10.07
CA GLY A 111 -14.83 -5.11 -9.06
C GLY A 111 -15.60 -5.55 -7.82
N ASP A 112 -16.40 -4.65 -7.27
CA ASP A 112 -17.17 -4.91 -6.05
C ASP A 112 -18.29 -5.97 -6.25
N GLN A 113 -18.57 -6.42 -7.48
CA GLN A 113 -19.52 -7.53 -7.73
C GLN A 113 -18.91 -8.92 -7.47
N LYS A 114 -17.58 -9.02 -7.48
CA LYS A 114 -16.85 -10.30 -7.37
C LYS A 114 -15.76 -10.29 -6.30
N LEU A 115 -15.29 -9.12 -5.92
CA LEU A 115 -14.17 -8.93 -5.01
C LEU A 115 -14.60 -7.96 -3.91
N GLU A 116 -14.10 -8.21 -2.70
CA GLU A 116 -14.28 -7.30 -1.57
C GLU A 116 -12.92 -6.73 -1.14
N LYS A 117 -12.88 -5.45 -0.81
CA LYS A 117 -11.71 -4.82 -0.17
C LYS A 117 -11.94 -4.79 1.34
N VAL A 118 -11.11 -5.52 2.08
CA VAL A 118 -11.28 -5.67 3.54
C VAL A 118 -10.25 -4.84 4.28
N GLY A 119 -10.71 -3.71 4.82
CA GLY A 119 -9.91 -2.82 5.68
C GLY A 119 -8.73 -2.13 4.98
N VAL A 120 -7.94 -1.42 5.78
CA VAL A 120 -6.69 -0.76 5.35
C VAL A 120 -5.58 -1.24 6.27
N ILE A 121 -4.61 -1.96 5.71
CA ILE A 121 -3.46 -2.48 6.48
C ILE A 121 -2.41 -1.39 6.65
N ILE A 122 -2.10 -0.67 5.58
CA ILE A 122 -1.14 0.44 5.56
C ILE A 122 -1.80 1.63 4.86
N ALA A 123 -1.93 2.73 5.61
CA ALA A 123 -2.39 4.00 5.08
C ALA A 123 -1.23 4.78 4.44
N ASP A 124 -1.55 5.72 3.57
CA ASP A 124 -0.63 6.75 3.08
C ASP A 124 0.64 6.22 2.39
N GLY A 125 0.51 5.11 1.64
CA GLY A 125 1.58 4.61 0.79
C GLY A 125 2.01 5.67 -0.24
N LEU A 126 3.31 5.97 -0.29
CA LEU A 126 3.87 7.00 -1.16
C LEU A 126 4.57 6.39 -2.36
N GLN A 127 4.52 7.08 -3.50
CA GLN A 127 5.22 6.72 -4.73
C GLN A 127 5.77 7.99 -5.39
N SER A 128 6.97 7.91 -5.97
CA SER A 128 7.62 9.07 -6.60
C SER A 128 8.83 8.69 -7.45
N TYR A 129 9.09 9.46 -8.50
CA TYR A 129 10.41 9.52 -9.12
C TYR A 129 11.38 10.25 -8.19
N GLN A 130 12.57 9.69 -8.04
CA GLN A 130 13.62 10.24 -7.19
C GLN A 130 14.95 10.29 -7.93
N ILE A 131 15.72 11.33 -7.63
CA ILE A 131 17.10 11.51 -8.08
C ILE A 131 18.02 11.78 -6.90
N ASP A 132 19.34 11.61 -7.07
CA ASP A 132 20.28 12.01 -6.02
C ASP A 132 20.26 13.53 -5.78
N LYS A 133 20.37 13.91 -4.51
CA LYS A 133 20.28 15.32 -4.10
C LYS A 133 21.38 16.18 -4.70
N LYS A 134 22.59 15.63 -4.83
CA LYS A 134 23.75 16.35 -5.40
C LYS A 134 23.44 16.81 -6.83
N THR A 135 22.96 15.92 -7.69
CA THR A 135 22.60 16.25 -9.07
C THR A 135 21.39 17.18 -9.11
N ALA A 136 20.38 16.93 -8.25
CA ALA A 136 19.21 17.79 -8.14
C ALA A 136 19.58 19.26 -7.84
N GLU A 137 20.44 19.49 -6.86
CA GLU A 137 20.87 20.83 -6.45
C GLU A 137 21.78 21.50 -7.49
N GLN A 138 22.73 20.76 -8.05
CA GLN A 138 23.67 21.27 -9.05
C GLN A 138 22.96 21.77 -10.31
N TYR A 139 21.96 21.02 -10.78
CA TYR A 139 21.23 21.32 -12.02
C TYR A 139 19.84 21.94 -11.79
N LYS A 140 19.47 22.20 -10.53
CA LYS A 140 18.17 22.74 -10.12
C LYS A 140 16.99 21.91 -10.67
N LEU A 141 17.08 20.59 -10.50
CA LEU A 141 16.07 19.65 -10.95
C LEU A 141 15.00 19.46 -9.88
N THR A 142 13.76 19.80 -10.22
CA THR A 142 12.60 19.67 -9.33
C THR A 142 11.42 18.97 -9.99
N ASN A 143 11.41 18.84 -11.32
CA ASN A 143 10.30 18.24 -12.06
C ASN A 143 10.80 17.26 -13.13
N LEU A 144 10.07 16.15 -13.30
CA LEU A 144 10.37 15.11 -14.27
C LEU A 144 10.40 15.61 -15.72
N GLU A 145 9.64 16.66 -16.07
CA GLU A 145 9.69 17.20 -17.45
C GLU A 145 11.04 17.79 -17.83
N GLN A 146 11.90 18.13 -16.87
CA GLN A 146 13.24 18.62 -17.17
C GLN A 146 14.08 17.55 -17.87
N LEU A 147 13.72 16.26 -17.74
CA LEU A 147 14.33 15.16 -18.50
C LEU A 147 13.99 15.20 -19.99
N LYS A 148 13.08 16.06 -20.47
CA LYS A 148 12.89 16.30 -21.92
C LYS A 148 14.12 16.91 -22.58
N ASP A 149 14.96 17.63 -21.83
CA ASP A 149 16.24 18.11 -22.34
C ASP A 149 17.23 16.94 -22.38
N PRO A 150 17.70 16.51 -23.57
CA PRO A 150 18.65 15.41 -23.68
C PRO A 150 19.95 15.64 -22.90
N LYS A 151 20.35 16.90 -22.66
CA LYS A 151 21.54 17.21 -21.86
C LYS A 151 21.33 16.90 -20.37
N ILE A 152 20.11 17.09 -19.88
CA ILE A 152 19.74 16.75 -18.51
C ILE A 152 19.52 15.24 -18.39
N ALA A 153 18.81 14.63 -19.33
CA ALA A 153 18.61 13.18 -19.34
C ALA A 153 19.93 12.40 -19.34
N LYS A 154 20.89 12.84 -20.16
CA LYS A 154 22.23 12.25 -20.25
C LYS A 154 23.02 12.26 -18.95
N LEU A 155 22.63 13.04 -17.94
CA LEU A 155 23.24 12.96 -16.61
C LEU A 155 22.98 11.60 -15.95
N PHE A 156 21.83 10.98 -16.26
CA PHE A 156 21.36 9.71 -15.70
C PHE A 156 21.52 8.54 -16.67
N ASP A 157 22.26 8.74 -17.75
CA ASP A 157 22.64 7.71 -18.72
C ASP A 157 23.73 6.83 -18.12
N SER A 158 23.41 5.55 -17.94
CA SER A 158 24.25 4.55 -17.29
C SER A 158 24.75 3.45 -18.24
N ASP A 159 24.26 3.39 -19.47
CA ASP A 159 24.66 2.41 -20.49
C ASP A 159 25.29 3.04 -21.76
N GLY A 160 25.23 4.37 -21.88
CA GLY A 160 25.87 5.16 -22.92
C GLY A 160 25.02 5.38 -24.17
N ASP A 161 23.72 5.06 -24.15
CA ASP A 161 22.84 5.24 -25.31
C ASP A 161 22.33 6.68 -25.50
N GLY A 162 22.56 7.55 -24.50
CA GLY A 162 22.17 8.96 -24.48
C GLY A 162 20.85 9.26 -23.78
N LYS A 163 20.13 8.26 -23.26
CA LYS A 163 18.89 8.41 -22.49
C LYS A 163 19.13 8.25 -20.99
N ALA A 164 18.25 8.82 -20.19
CA ALA A 164 18.22 8.56 -18.75
C ALA A 164 17.70 7.14 -18.49
N ASN A 165 18.46 6.34 -17.74
CA ASN A 165 18.00 5.03 -17.27
C ASN A 165 17.16 5.20 -15.99
N LEU A 166 15.83 5.15 -16.13
CA LEU A 166 14.92 5.13 -14.98
C LEU A 166 14.82 3.70 -14.45
N THR A 167 15.44 3.44 -13.29
CA THR A 167 15.19 2.19 -12.55
C THR A 167 13.73 2.12 -12.12
N GLY A 168 12.95 1.26 -12.78
CA GLY A 168 11.51 1.21 -12.61
C GLY A 168 10.98 -0.17 -12.23
N CYS A 169 9.67 -0.33 -12.37
CA CYS A 169 8.97 -1.48 -11.80
C CYS A 169 9.11 -2.78 -12.61
N ASN A 170 8.96 -3.91 -11.90
CA ASN A 170 8.83 -5.22 -12.53
C ASN A 170 7.66 -5.23 -13.53
N PRO A 171 7.78 -6.03 -14.61
CA PRO A 171 6.65 -6.31 -15.48
C PRO A 171 5.44 -6.91 -14.74
N GLY A 172 4.26 -6.42 -15.06
CA GLY A 172 2.97 -6.77 -14.43
C GLY A 172 2.68 -6.05 -13.11
N TRP A 173 3.52 -5.11 -12.67
CA TRP A 173 3.23 -4.31 -11.48
C TRP A 173 2.35 -3.10 -11.80
N GLY A 174 1.56 -2.65 -10.82
CA GLY A 174 0.72 -1.45 -11.02
C GLY A 174 1.53 -0.20 -11.36
N CYS A 175 2.73 -0.07 -10.82
CA CYS A 175 3.60 1.07 -11.10
C CYS A 175 4.30 1.00 -12.46
N GLU A 176 4.42 -0.17 -13.11
CA GLU A 176 4.82 -0.24 -14.52
C GLU A 176 3.81 0.53 -15.37
N LEU A 177 2.51 0.21 -15.21
CA LEU A 177 1.44 0.87 -15.95
C LEU A 177 1.40 2.38 -15.72
N VAL A 178 1.76 2.83 -14.51
CA VAL A 178 1.85 4.26 -14.19
C VAL A 178 3.06 4.90 -14.85
N ILE A 179 4.24 4.27 -14.79
CA ILE A 179 5.47 4.81 -15.37
C ILE A 179 5.32 4.92 -16.89
N GLU A 180 4.93 3.86 -17.58
CA GLU A 180 4.78 3.87 -19.04
C GLU A 180 3.76 4.92 -19.49
N HIS A 181 2.60 4.98 -18.84
CA HIS A 181 1.58 5.99 -19.10
C HIS A 181 2.11 7.42 -18.91
N GLN A 182 2.95 7.63 -17.90
CA GLN A 182 3.53 8.94 -17.62
C GLN A 182 4.67 9.30 -18.57
N LEU A 183 5.48 8.34 -19.01
CA LEU A 183 6.49 8.57 -20.06
C LEU A 183 5.83 8.98 -21.38
N ASP A 184 4.68 8.39 -21.72
CA ASP A 184 3.84 8.83 -22.84
C ASP A 184 3.26 10.23 -22.61
N ALA A 185 2.52 10.41 -21.51
CA ALA A 185 1.79 11.64 -21.23
C ALA A 185 2.72 12.86 -21.11
N TYR A 186 3.93 12.66 -20.60
CA TYR A 186 4.93 13.71 -20.45
C TYR A 186 5.91 13.77 -21.62
N LYS A 187 5.77 12.94 -22.66
CA LYS A 187 6.63 12.92 -23.85
C LYS A 187 8.11 12.74 -23.52
N LEU A 188 8.43 11.70 -22.74
CA LEU A 188 9.77 11.42 -22.23
C LEU A 188 10.46 10.24 -22.93
N TRP A 189 9.76 9.46 -23.75
CA TRP A 189 10.34 8.27 -24.41
C TRP A 189 11.58 8.54 -25.29
N ASP A 190 11.71 9.76 -25.81
CA ASP A 190 12.87 10.15 -26.61
C ASP A 190 14.14 10.30 -25.76
N THR A 191 14.01 10.53 -24.45
CA THR A 191 15.12 10.87 -23.55
C THR A 191 15.19 10.02 -22.28
N VAL A 192 14.19 9.20 -21.99
CA VAL A 192 14.14 8.35 -20.79
C VAL A 192 13.78 6.92 -21.22
N GLU A 193 14.54 5.96 -20.70
CA GLU A 193 14.22 4.54 -20.77
C GLU A 193 13.72 4.05 -19.43
N HIS A 194 12.69 3.19 -19.44
CA HIS A 194 12.21 2.49 -18.27
C HIS A 194 12.93 1.15 -18.13
N ASP A 195 13.93 1.09 -17.28
CA ASP A 195 14.61 -0.17 -16.96
C ASP A 195 13.66 -1.07 -16.17
N GLN A 196 13.24 -2.17 -16.81
CA GLN A 196 12.37 -3.18 -16.23
C GLN A 196 13.12 -4.46 -15.91
N GLY A 197 12.70 -5.14 -14.85
CA GLY A 197 13.30 -6.39 -14.43
C GLY A 197 12.96 -6.73 -13.00
N ASN A 198 13.88 -7.37 -12.28
CA ASN A 198 13.75 -7.49 -10.84
C ASN A 198 14.12 -6.14 -10.20
N TYR A 199 13.12 -5.40 -9.71
CA TYR A 199 13.31 -4.07 -9.13
C TYR A 199 14.34 -4.04 -8.00
N ASP A 200 14.38 -5.04 -7.11
CA ASP A 200 15.37 -5.08 -6.02
C ASP A 200 16.81 -5.22 -6.56
N VAL A 201 17.01 -5.98 -7.64
CA VAL A 201 18.31 -6.13 -8.31
C VAL A 201 18.71 -4.82 -9.01
N LEU A 202 17.78 -4.21 -9.76
CA LEU A 202 18.03 -2.94 -10.44
C LEU A 202 18.34 -1.84 -9.42
N LEU A 203 17.57 -1.77 -8.33
CA LEU A 203 17.76 -0.78 -7.28
C LEU A 203 19.08 -0.99 -6.50
N ALA A 204 19.53 -2.23 -6.32
CA ALA A 204 20.85 -2.52 -5.77
C ALA A 204 21.98 -1.99 -6.68
N ALA A 205 21.85 -2.14 -8.00
CA ALA A 205 22.79 -1.56 -8.95
C ALA A 205 22.77 -0.01 -8.89
N THR A 206 21.58 0.59 -8.81
CA THR A 206 21.40 2.04 -8.62
C THR A 206 22.06 2.54 -7.35
N LEU A 207 21.89 1.84 -6.23
CA LEU A 207 22.59 2.15 -4.98
C LEU A 207 24.11 2.03 -5.12
N GLY A 208 24.60 1.07 -5.91
CA GLY A 208 26.02 0.95 -6.26
C GLY A 208 26.56 2.17 -6.99
N ARG A 209 25.83 2.66 -8.00
CA ARG A 209 26.16 3.89 -8.74
C ARG A 209 26.15 5.12 -7.85
N TYR A 210 25.13 5.26 -7.00
CA TYR A 210 25.06 6.35 -6.02
C TYR A 210 26.29 6.40 -5.10
N LYS A 211 26.72 5.24 -4.59
CA LYS A 211 27.92 5.13 -3.74
C LYS A 211 29.21 5.50 -4.47
N GLN A 212 29.24 5.40 -5.79
CA GLN A 212 30.35 5.85 -6.63
C GLN A 212 30.26 7.35 -6.99
N GLY A 213 29.26 8.06 -6.46
CA GLY A 213 29.03 9.47 -6.73
C GLY A 213 28.44 9.77 -8.11
N GLN A 214 27.89 8.75 -8.78
CA GLN A 214 27.22 8.90 -10.07
C GLN A 214 25.75 9.35 -9.86
N PRO A 215 25.19 10.13 -10.81
CA PRO A 215 23.78 10.47 -10.77
C PRO A 215 22.88 9.23 -10.84
N ILE A 216 21.75 9.28 -10.15
CA ILE A 216 20.77 8.18 -10.17
C ILE A 216 19.35 8.71 -10.42
N LEU A 217 18.54 7.91 -11.12
CA LEU A 217 17.12 8.14 -11.35
C LEU A 217 16.36 6.82 -11.11
N PHE A 218 15.37 6.83 -10.22
CA PHE A 218 14.60 5.63 -9.90
C PHE A 218 13.17 5.95 -9.46
N TYR A 219 12.26 5.01 -9.66
CA TYR A 219 10.93 5.04 -9.11
C TYR A 219 10.93 4.45 -7.70
N SER A 220 10.59 5.24 -6.70
CA SER A 220 10.55 4.84 -5.29
C SER A 220 9.11 4.65 -4.82
N TYR A 221 8.91 3.73 -3.88
CA TYR A 221 7.67 3.61 -3.12
C TYR A 221 7.95 3.41 -1.63
N SER A 222 6.96 3.72 -0.78
CA SER A 222 7.00 3.49 0.66
C SER A 222 5.71 2.80 1.11
N PRO A 223 5.79 1.75 1.95
CA PRO A 223 6.98 1.23 2.61
C PRO A 223 7.88 0.37 1.71
N HIS A 224 9.19 0.62 1.76
CA HIS A 224 10.22 -0.16 1.07
C HIS A 224 11.58 0.01 1.78
N TRP A 225 12.48 -0.97 1.70
CA TRP A 225 13.80 -0.88 2.35
C TRP A 225 14.66 0.25 1.79
N SER A 226 14.46 0.63 0.53
CA SER A 226 15.29 1.64 -0.12
C SER A 226 15.22 3.00 0.56
N VAL A 227 14.08 3.36 1.15
CA VAL A 227 13.93 4.67 1.83
C VAL A 227 14.77 4.80 3.10
N THR A 228 15.29 3.69 3.64
CA THR A 228 16.19 3.72 4.80
C THR A 228 17.67 3.87 4.42
N VAL A 229 18.02 3.56 3.16
CA VAL A 229 19.41 3.64 2.66
C VAL A 229 19.63 4.76 1.64
N LEU A 230 18.57 5.20 0.96
CA LEU A 230 18.51 6.37 0.10
C LEU A 230 17.44 7.28 0.70
N LYS A 231 17.80 8.01 1.75
CA LYS A 231 16.84 8.77 2.53
C LYS A 231 16.32 9.98 1.74
N PRO A 232 15.00 10.13 1.57
CA PRO A 232 14.43 11.32 0.95
C PRO A 232 14.77 12.59 1.74
N GLY A 233 15.19 13.66 1.06
CA GLY A 233 15.59 14.94 1.64
C GLY A 233 17.07 15.00 2.10
N GLU A 234 17.69 13.85 2.36
CA GLU A 234 19.12 13.74 2.71
C GLU A 234 19.94 13.28 1.50
N ASP A 235 19.65 12.08 0.98
CA ASP A 235 20.38 11.45 -0.13
C ASP A 235 19.70 11.71 -1.48
N THR A 236 18.36 11.75 -1.48
CA THR A 236 17.55 11.81 -2.70
C THR A 236 16.51 12.91 -2.62
N ILE A 237 16.11 13.44 -3.77
CA ILE A 237 15.06 14.42 -3.93
C ILE A 237 13.96 13.81 -4.80
N ARG A 238 12.71 13.96 -4.34
CA ARG A 238 11.53 13.65 -5.13
C ARG A 238 11.38 14.68 -6.24
N LEU A 239 11.18 14.18 -7.47
CA LEU A 239 10.73 15.02 -8.58
C LEU A 239 9.20 15.16 -8.55
N GLU A 240 8.73 16.38 -8.78
CA GLU A 240 7.35 16.64 -9.15
C GLU A 240 7.07 16.11 -10.57
N VAL A 241 5.79 15.94 -10.88
CA VAL A 241 5.33 15.65 -12.24
C VAL A 241 4.66 16.90 -12.82
N PRO A 242 4.62 17.08 -14.16
CA PRO A 242 4.07 18.30 -14.77
C PRO A 242 2.58 18.49 -14.48
N PHE A 243 1.83 17.39 -14.46
CA PHE A 243 0.42 17.32 -14.09
C PHE A 243 0.10 15.90 -13.62
N ILE A 244 -1.00 15.71 -12.89
CA ILE A 244 -1.40 14.37 -12.44
C ILE A 244 -1.96 13.59 -13.63
N SER A 245 -1.37 12.42 -13.91
CA SER A 245 -1.81 11.52 -14.98
C SER A 245 -1.71 10.06 -14.51
N LEU A 246 -2.82 9.31 -14.61
CA LEU A 246 -2.93 7.91 -14.21
C LEU A 246 -3.62 7.08 -15.31
N PRO A 247 -3.28 5.79 -15.47
CA PRO A 247 -3.86 4.88 -16.47
C PRO A 247 -5.28 4.38 -16.13
#